data_AF-A0A9E4CC85-F1
#
_entry.id   AF-A0A9E4CC85-F1
#
_cell.length_a   1.000
_cell.length_b   1.000
_cell.length_c   1.000
_cell.angle_alpha   90.00
_cell.angle_beta   90.00
_cell.angle_gamma   90.00
#
_symmetry.space_group_name_H-M   'P 1'
#
loop_
_entity.id
_entity.type
_entity.pdbx_description
1 polymer ?
#
loop_
_entity_poly.entity_id
_entity_poly.type
_entity_poly.pdbx_seq_one_letter_code
_entity_poly.pdbx_strand_id
1 'polypeptide(L)'
;MSFGITKTIPAKEGRQAVDALYQVAGEYEFHMAGKPSKLKVGDYVYTIFNDELIGRCRIKELVGGATNPDSGKPRTLIYVETPGEKLASPLPKQGHRGTRYYDGAEWPIG
;
A
#
# COMPACT_ATOMS: atom_id res chain seq x y z
N MET A 1 0.09 12.00 -12.99
CA MET A 1 -0.52 10.70 -12.65
C MET A 1 0.37 10.03 -11.62
N SER A 2 -0.16 9.70 -10.45
CA SER A 2 0.61 9.14 -9.34
C SER A 2 0.56 7.61 -9.38
N PHE A 3 1.51 6.99 -10.08
CA PHE A 3 1.59 5.54 -10.22
C PHE A 3 1.88 4.83 -8.89
N GLY A 4 1.47 3.57 -8.78
CA GLY A 4 1.72 2.76 -7.59
C GLY A 4 1.07 1.39 -7.62
N ILE A 5 0.76 0.90 -6.43
CA ILE A 5 0.06 -0.36 -6.19
C ILE A 5 -1.07 -0.17 -5.20
N THR A 6 -2.10 -1.00 -5.28
CA THR A 6 -3.14 -1.10 -4.26
C THR A 6 -2.89 -2.29 -3.33
N LYS A 7 -3.19 -2.08 -2.05
CA LYS A 7 -3.09 -3.07 -0.98
C LYS A 7 -4.34 -3.05 -0.12
N THR A 8 -4.98 -4.20 0.03
CA THR A 8 -6.11 -4.35 0.95
C THR A 8 -5.58 -4.62 2.35
N ILE A 9 -5.93 -3.75 3.29
CA ILE A 9 -5.68 -3.96 4.71
C ILE A 9 -6.80 -4.86 5.24
N PRO A 10 -6.49 -6.02 5.85
CA PRO A 10 -7.50 -6.91 6.39
C PRO A 10 -8.35 -6.22 7.46
N ALA A 11 -9.67 -6.48 7.46
CA ALA A 11 -10.59 -5.91 8.46
C ALA A 11 -10.17 -6.23 9.92
N LYS A 12 -9.49 -7.36 10.13
CA LYS A 12 -8.97 -7.80 11.44
C LYS A 12 -7.89 -6.88 12.02
N GLU A 13 -7.16 -6.13 11.19
CA GLU A 13 -6.17 -5.14 11.67
C GLU A 13 -6.86 -3.97 12.38
N GLY A 14 -8.15 -3.78 12.12
CA GLY A 14 -8.96 -2.74 12.72
C GLY A 14 -8.69 -1.36 12.13
N ARG A 15 -9.62 -0.43 12.40
CA ARG A 15 -9.52 0.93 11.89
C ARG A 15 -8.33 1.70 12.47
N GLN A 16 -7.94 1.39 13.71
CA GLN A 16 -6.80 2.03 14.38
C GLN A 16 -5.47 1.78 13.66
N ALA A 17 -5.22 0.56 13.17
CA ALA A 17 -4.01 0.27 12.41
C ALA A 17 -3.97 1.04 11.08
N VAL A 18 -5.12 1.19 10.43
CA VAL A 18 -5.25 2.01 9.20
C VAL A 18 -5.01 3.48 9.51
N ASP A 19 -5.62 4.02 10.57
CA ASP A 19 -5.47 5.43 10.94
C ASP A 19 -4.03 5.76 11.38
N ALA A 20 -3.31 4.81 11.99
CA ALA A 20 -1.90 4.97 12.33
C ALA A 20 -1.02 5.29 11.11
N LEU A 21 -1.32 4.70 9.94
CA LEU A 21 -0.62 4.99 8.68
C LEU A 21 -0.71 6.47 8.27
N TYR A 22 -1.74 7.17 8.73
CA TYR A 22 -2.08 8.53 8.33
C TYR A 22 -1.91 9.57 9.44
N GLN A 23 -1.66 9.13 10.67
CA GLN A 23 -1.55 10.02 11.83
C GLN A 23 -0.16 10.00 12.48
N VAL A 24 0.56 8.87 12.38
CA VAL A 24 1.83 8.67 13.09
C VAL A 24 2.98 8.73 12.11
N ALA A 25 3.99 9.54 12.45
CA ALA A 25 5.23 9.62 11.68
C ALA A 25 6.10 8.39 11.91
N GLY A 26 6.66 7.84 10.84
CA GLY A 26 7.45 6.62 10.89
C GLY A 26 7.52 5.90 9.55
N GLU A 27 7.62 4.58 9.62
CA GLU A 27 7.72 3.71 8.47
C GLU A 27 6.78 2.53 8.61
N TYR A 28 6.22 2.09 7.49
CA TYR A 28 5.39 0.90 7.45
C TYR A 28 5.84 -0.05 6.35
N GLU A 29 5.83 -1.35 6.66
CA GLU A 29 6.26 -2.41 5.74
C GLU A 29 5.05 -3.09 5.11
N PHE A 30 4.96 -3.04 3.78
CA PHE A 30 4.03 -3.82 2.98
C PHE A 30 4.74 -4.97 2.26
N HIS A 31 4.03 -6.08 2.07
CA HIS A 31 4.58 -7.25 1.37
C HIS A 31 3.97 -7.44 0.00
N MET A 32 4.79 -7.59 -1.02
CA MET A 32 4.37 -7.99 -2.36
C MET A 32 4.92 -9.38 -2.69
N ALA A 33 4.11 -10.22 -3.33
CA ALA A 33 4.59 -11.49 -3.85
C ALA A 33 5.43 -11.27 -5.12
N GLY A 34 6.56 -11.95 -5.22
CA GLY A 34 7.48 -11.82 -6.35
C GLY A 34 8.21 -10.48 -6.40
N LYS A 35 8.83 -10.20 -7.54
CA LYS A 35 9.58 -8.97 -7.83
C LYS A 35 8.68 -7.96 -8.56
N PRO A 36 8.65 -6.68 -8.15
CA PRO A 36 7.96 -5.66 -8.91
C PRO A 36 8.61 -5.48 -10.29
N SER A 37 7.77 -5.42 -11.32
CA SER A 37 8.15 -5.15 -12.71
C SER A 37 8.06 -3.67 -13.10
N LYS A 38 7.20 -2.90 -12.42
CA LYS A 38 6.94 -1.48 -12.74
C LYS A 38 7.05 -0.53 -11.55
N LEU A 39 7.07 -1.06 -10.32
CA LEU A 39 7.09 -0.26 -9.09
C LEU A 39 8.51 0.27 -8.82
N LYS A 40 8.62 1.54 -8.46
CA LYS A 40 9.88 2.20 -8.06
C LYS A 40 9.71 3.01 -6.78
N VAL A 41 10.85 3.39 -6.19
CA VAL A 41 10.88 4.35 -5.08
C VAL A 41 10.27 5.67 -5.53
N GLY A 42 9.48 6.29 -4.66
CA GLY A 42 8.72 7.51 -4.95
C GLY A 42 7.32 7.27 -5.50
N ASP A 43 6.99 6.06 -5.95
CA ASP A 43 5.60 5.65 -6.25
C ASP A 43 4.79 5.48 -4.95
N TYR A 44 3.53 5.09 -5.08
CA TYR A 44 2.61 5.03 -3.94
C TYR A 44 2.07 3.62 -3.64
N VAL A 45 1.80 3.37 -2.36
CA VAL A 45 0.95 2.27 -1.90
C VAL A 45 -0.41 2.84 -1.51
N TYR A 46 -1.42 2.56 -2.32
CA TYR A 46 -2.81 2.90 -2.11
C TYR A 46 -3.46 1.87 -1.19
N THR A 47 -4.01 2.30 -0.05
CA THR A 47 -4.60 1.36 0.92
C THR A 47 -6.11 1.28 0.75
N ILE A 48 -6.61 0.06 0.58
CA ILE A 48 -8.03 -0.26 0.56
C ILE A 48 -8.40 -0.89 1.90
N PHE A 49 -9.48 -0.43 2.52
CA PHE A 49 -10.02 -0.99 3.75
C PHE A 49 -11.54 -0.99 3.67
N ASN A 50 -12.19 -2.11 4.03
CA ASN A 50 -13.64 -2.29 3.91
C ASN A 50 -14.22 -1.89 2.53
N ASP A 51 -13.55 -2.33 1.45
CA ASP A 51 -13.92 -2.01 0.07
C ASP A 51 -13.95 -0.50 -0.26
N GLU A 52 -13.17 0.28 0.47
CA GLU A 52 -12.96 1.71 0.22
C GLU A 52 -11.47 2.03 0.10
N LEU A 53 -11.10 2.85 -0.88
CA LEU A 53 -9.79 3.50 -0.95
C LEU A 53 -9.73 4.58 0.12
N ILE A 54 -8.82 4.43 1.08
CA ILE A 54 -8.71 5.34 2.24
C ILE A 54 -7.63 6.40 2.02
N GLY A 55 -6.55 6.05 1.34
CA GLY A 55 -5.39 6.91 1.23
C GLY A 55 -4.23 6.26 0.48
N ARG A 56 -3.07 6.92 0.51
CA ARG A 56 -1.84 6.44 -0.08
C ARG A 56 -0.63 6.77 0.79
N CYS A 57 0.38 5.91 0.77
CA CYS A 57 1.68 6.16 1.41
C CYS A 57 2.78 6.15 0.34
N ARG A 58 3.77 7.03 0.46
CA ARG A 58 4.86 7.11 -0.51
C ARG A 58 5.91 6.04 -0.23
N ILE A 59 6.36 5.34 -1.27
CA ILE A 59 7.38 4.30 -1.15
C ILE A 59 8.75 4.97 -0.98
N LYS A 60 9.42 4.65 0.13
CA LYS A 60 10.81 5.05 0.40
C LYS A 60 11.81 4.01 -0.09
N GLU A 61 11.47 2.73 0.01
CA GLU A 61 12.42 1.65 -0.24
C GLU A 61 11.74 0.37 -0.71
N LEU A 62 12.40 -0.34 -1.62
CA LEU A 62 11.96 -1.63 -2.14
C LEU A 62 13.08 -2.65 -1.93
N VAL A 63 12.87 -3.58 -1.01
CA VAL A 63 13.82 -4.66 -0.71
C VAL A 63 13.32 -5.96 -1.31
N GLY A 64 13.96 -6.39 -2.40
CA GLY A 64 13.71 -7.69 -3.02
C GLY A 64 14.47 -8.82 -2.32
N GLY A 65 14.13 -10.06 -2.65
CA GLY A 65 14.88 -11.24 -2.21
C GLY A 65 14.54 -11.74 -0.81
N ALA A 66 13.59 -11.10 -0.11
CA ALA A 66 13.00 -11.67 1.09
C ALA A 66 12.24 -12.94 0.72
N THR A 67 12.33 -13.98 1.54
CA THR A 67 11.63 -15.24 1.29
C THR A 67 10.55 -15.41 2.33
N ASN A 68 9.32 -15.72 1.90
CA ASN A 68 8.27 -16.06 2.85
C ASN A 68 8.65 -17.38 3.57
N PRO A 69 8.73 -17.39 4.91
CA PRO A 69 9.24 -18.54 5.66
C PRO A 69 8.35 -19.77 5.54
N ASP A 70 7.03 -19.60 5.37
CA ASP A 70 6.08 -20.71 5.28
C ASP A 70 6.04 -21.38 3.89
N SER A 71 6.37 -20.64 2.83
CA SER A 71 6.19 -21.10 1.44
C SER A 71 7.45 -21.11 0.59
N GLY A 72 8.56 -20.57 1.07
CA GLY A 72 9.82 -20.44 0.31
C GLY A 72 9.73 -19.50 -0.90
N LYS A 73 8.59 -18.82 -1.10
CA LYS A 73 8.37 -17.96 -2.28
C LYS A 73 9.00 -16.58 -2.08
N PRO A 74 9.61 -16.00 -3.12
CA PRO A 74 10.18 -14.67 -3.04
C PRO A 74 9.09 -13.62 -2.79
N ARG A 75 9.42 -12.66 -1.95
CA ARG A 75 8.65 -11.46 -1.66
C ARG A 75 9.53 -10.23 -1.82
N THR A 76 8.87 -9.14 -2.13
CA THR A 76 9.43 -7.81 -2.05
C THR A 76 8.82 -7.12 -0.85
N LEU A 77 9.67 -6.63 0.05
CA LEU A 77 9.29 -5.73 1.13
C LEU A 77 9.25 -4.32 0.55
N ILE A 78 8.17 -3.61 0.84
CA ILE A 78 7.90 -2.26 0.37
C ILE A 78 7.80 -1.40 1.62
N TYR A 79 8.82 -0.60 1.88
CA TYR A 79 8.77 0.36 2.98
C TYR A 79 8.19 1.67 2.48
N VAL A 80 7.23 2.18 3.23
CA VAL A 80 6.59 3.48 2.98
C VAL A 80 6.84 4.45 4.11
N GLU A 81 6.85 5.73 3.79
CA GLU A 81 6.84 6.81 4.77
C GLU A 81 5.43 7.00 5.34
N THR A 82 5.35 7.20 6.65
CA THR A 82 4.14 7.66 7.34
C THR A 82 4.41 9.00 8.04
N PRO A 83 3.42 9.89 8.22
CA PRO A 83 2.03 9.73 7.80
C PRO A 83 1.88 9.80 6.27
N GLY A 84 1.08 8.89 5.73
CA GLY A 84 0.65 8.95 4.33
C GLY A 84 -0.38 10.06 4.09
N GLU A 85 -0.82 10.18 2.85
CA GLU A 85 -1.92 11.06 2.45
C GLU A 85 -3.26 10.32 2.61
N LYS A 86 -4.13 10.82 3.47
CA LYS A 86 -5.49 10.29 3.65
C LYS A 86 -6.47 11.07 2.77
N LEU A 87 -7.39 10.36 2.13
CA LEU A 87 -8.51 11.01 1.45
C LEU A 87 -9.45 11.65 2.47
N ALA A 88 -9.91 12.86 2.17
CA ALA A 88 -10.94 13.52 2.98
C ALA A 88 -12.25 12.70 3.03
N SER A 89 -12.60 12.09 1.88
CA SER A 89 -13.72 11.15 1.74
C SER A 89 -13.22 9.89 1.05
N PRO A 90 -13.35 8.70 1.67
CA PRO A 90 -13.01 7.44 1.02
C PRO A 90 -13.77 7.23 -0.30
N LEU A 91 -13.14 6.53 -1.24
CA LEU A 91 -13.75 6.21 -2.54
C LEU A 91 -14.12 4.73 -2.60
N PRO A 92 -15.28 4.33 -3.13
CA PRO A 92 -15.61 2.93 -3.31
C PRO A 92 -14.55 2.22 -4.16
N LYS A 93 -13.91 1.20 -3.59
CA LYS A 93 -12.86 0.43 -4.27
C LYS A 93 -12.80 -0.99 -3.73
N GLN A 94 -13.23 -1.94 -4.56
CA GLN A 94 -13.25 -3.35 -4.16
C GLN A 94 -11.87 -3.84 -3.72
N GLY A 95 -11.82 -4.41 -2.52
CA GLY A 95 -10.67 -5.09 -1.98
C GLY A 95 -10.27 -6.30 -2.83
N HIS A 96 -9.00 -6.65 -2.75
CA HIS A 96 -8.44 -7.80 -3.44
C HIS A 96 -7.43 -8.55 -2.59
N ARG A 97 -7.15 -9.78 -2.99
CA ARG A 97 -6.06 -10.57 -2.42
C ARG A 97 -4.75 -10.25 -3.16
N GLY A 98 -3.71 -9.92 -2.39
CA GLY A 98 -2.36 -9.71 -2.92
C GLY A 98 -2.03 -8.24 -3.14
N THR A 99 -1.37 -7.92 -4.25
CA THR A 99 -0.94 -6.58 -4.65
C THR A 99 -1.30 -6.38 -6.11
N ARG A 100 -1.86 -5.23 -6.48
CA ARG A 100 -2.19 -4.90 -7.87
C ARG A 100 -1.61 -3.55 -8.26
N TYR A 101 -1.12 -3.42 -9.49
CA TYR A 101 -0.71 -2.12 -10.01
C TYR A 101 -1.91 -1.17 -10.13
N TYR A 102 -1.63 0.11 -9.93
CA TYR A 102 -2.62 1.16 -9.99
C TYR A 102 -1.98 2.42 -10.55
N ASP A 103 -2.65 3.03 -11.52
CA ASP A 103 -2.21 4.23 -12.22
C ASP A 103 -2.52 5.53 -11.48
N GLY A 104 -3.28 5.44 -10.37
CA GLY A 104 -3.73 6.61 -9.62
C GLY A 104 -4.96 7.29 -10.23
N ALA A 105 -5.68 6.63 -11.15
CA ALA A 105 -6.75 7.25 -11.93
C ALA A 105 -7.87 7.89 -11.08
N GLU A 106 -8.21 7.31 -9.92
CA GLU A 106 -9.27 7.84 -9.05
C GLU A 106 -8.71 8.72 -7.93
N TRP A 107 -7.40 8.94 -7.87
CA TRP A 107 -6.82 9.83 -6.87
C TRP A 107 -7.09 11.30 -7.25
N PRO A 108 -7.68 12.12 -6.36
CA PRO A 108 -7.95 13.51 -6.64
C PRO A 108 -6.63 14.25 -6.91
N ILE A 109 -6.55 14.89 -8.07
CA ILE A 109 -5.45 15.78 -8.41
C ILE A 109 -5.73 17.08 -7.66
N GLY A 110 -4.96 17.35 -6.60
CA GLY A 110 -5.00 18.61 -5.87
C GLY A 110 -4.47 19.77 -6.69
#